data_AF-A0AAW5JX61-F1
#
_entry.id   AF-A0AAW5JX61-F1
#
_cell.length_a   1.000
_cell.length_b   1.000
_cell.length_c   1.000
_cell.angle_alpha   90.00
_cell.angle_beta   90.00
_cell.angle_gamma   90.00
#
_symmetry.space_group_name_H-M   'P 1'
#
loop_
_entity.id
_entity.type
_entity.pdbx_description
1 polymer ?
#
loop_
_entity_poly.entity_id
_entity_poly.type
_entity_poly.pdbx_seq_one_letter_code
_entity_poly.pdbx_strand_id
1 'polypeptide(L)' 'MKYTKKAARESIEAYKDMTAYFDGSMSQSNMYEMLRYRMAFGEAESRVILAALILAGANFQN' A
#
# COMPACT_ATOMS: atom_id res chain seq x y z
N MET A 1 15.30 7.82 8.81
CA MET A 1 14.30 7.56 9.86
C MET A 1 14.03 6.06 9.90
N LYS A 2 14.09 5.39 11.07
CA LYS A 2 13.83 3.94 11.17
C LYS A 2 12.37 3.72 11.55
N TYR A 3 11.61 3.03 10.70
CA TYR A 3 10.24 2.65 11.03
C TYR A 3 10.25 1.52 12.07
N THR A 4 9.81 1.82 13.29
CA THR A 4 9.41 0.80 14.28
C THR A 4 7.96 0.37 14.01
N LYS A 5 7.52 -0.76 14.58
CA LYS A 5 6.10 -1.17 14.49
C LYS A 5 5.14 -0.08 14.99
N LYS A 6 5.53 0.65 16.05
CA LYS A 6 4.74 1.77 16.59
C LYS A 6 4.67 2.94 15.60
N ALA A 7 5.81 3.41 15.10
CA ALA A 7 5.86 4.52 14.15
C ALA A 7 5.15 4.20 12.82
N ALA A 8 5.20 2.94 12.37
CA ALA A 8 4.47 2.47 11.20
C ALA A 8 2.96 2.59 11.41
N ARG A 9 2.45 2.12 12.56
CA ARG A 9 1.03 2.23 12.90
C ARG A 9 0.58 3.69 13.00
N GLU A 10 1.35 4.54 13.69
CA GLU A 10 1.05 5.97 13.80
C GLU A 10 0.98 6.65 12.44
N SER A 11 1.88 6.30 11.52
CA SER A 11 1.86 6.85 10.15
C SER A 11 0.64 6.36 9.37
N ILE A 12 0.28 5.07 9.47
CA ILE A 12 -0.90 4.54 8.79
C ILE A 12 -2.16 5.27 9.28
N GLU A 13 -2.37 5.37 10.60
CA GLU A 13 -3.55 6.06 11.14
C GLU A 13 -3.61 7.54 10.75
N ALA A 14 -2.47 8.22 10.67
CA ALA A 14 -2.42 9.63 10.29
C ALA A 14 -2.73 9.89 8.81
N TYR A 15 -2.42 8.95 7.91
CA TYR A 15 -2.43 9.20 6.47
C TYR A 15 -3.34 8.27 5.66
N LYS A 16 -3.92 7.21 6.25
CA LYS A 16 -4.72 6.22 5.51
C LYS A 16 -5.82 6.88 4.67
N ASP A 17 -6.58 7.80 5.25
CA ASP A 17 -7.71 8.47 4.57
C ASP A 17 -7.27 9.47 3.49
N MET A 18 -5.96 9.72 3.36
CA MET A 18 -5.35 10.57 2.32
C MET A 18 -4.78 9.76 1.16
N THR A 19 -4.98 8.44 1.14
CA THR A 19 -4.39 7.55 0.14
C THR A 19 -5.45 6.79 -0.65
N ALA A 20 -5.29 6.78 -1.97
CA ALA A 20 -6.24 6.20 -2.94
C ALA A 20 -6.51 4.69 -2.76
N TYR A 21 -5.62 3.98 -2.05
CA TYR A 21 -5.77 2.55 -1.77
C TYR A 21 -6.46 2.25 -0.43
N PHE A 22 -6.78 3.27 0.37
CA PHE A 22 -7.63 3.16 1.57
C PHE A 22 -9.02 3.77 1.35
N ASP A 23 -9.14 4.82 0.52
CA ASP A 23 -10.43 5.40 0.16
C ASP A 23 -11.25 4.55 -0.85
N GLY A 24 -10.60 3.55 -1.46
CA GLY A 24 -11.22 2.62 -2.41
C GLY A 24 -11.36 3.16 -3.83
N SER A 25 -10.69 4.25 -4.18
CA SER A 25 -10.62 4.80 -5.54
C SER A 25 -9.64 4.07 -6.46
N MET A 26 -8.80 3.20 -5.91
CA MET A 26 -7.79 2.42 -6.65
C MET A 26 -8.04 0.91 -6.56
N SER A 27 -7.96 0.22 -7.69
CA SER A 27 -8.02 -1.25 -7.74
C SER A 27 -6.67 -1.91 -7.37
N GLN A 28 -6.72 -3.17 -6.93
CA GLN A 28 -5.50 -3.94 -6.63
C GLN A 28 -4.61 -4.13 -7.86
N SER A 29 -5.20 -4.35 -9.04
CA SER A 29 -4.46 -4.50 -10.30
C SER A 29 -3.69 -3.23 -10.65
N ASN A 30 -4.35 -2.07 -10.56
CA ASN A 30 -3.71 -0.79 -10.83
C ASN A 30 -2.55 -0.51 -9.86
N MET A 31 -2.73 -0.83 -8.57
CA MET A 31 -1.65 -0.71 -7.58
C MET A 31 -0.47 -1.63 -7.92
N TYR A 32 -0.74 -2.89 -8.27
CA TYR A 32 0.30 -3.84 -8.67
C TYR A 32 1.07 -3.36 -9.92
N GLU A 33 0.37 -2.92 -10.96
CA GLU A 33 0.99 -2.39 -12.17
C GLU A 33 1.81 -1.13 -11.90
N MET A 34 1.32 -0.23 -11.04
CA MET A 34 2.07 0.94 -10.62
C MET A 34 3.38 0.53 -9.93
N LEU A 35 3.34 -0.42 -8.99
CA LEU A 35 4.53 -0.93 -8.30
C LEU A 35 5.52 -1.56 -9.28
N ARG A 36 5.03 -2.42 -10.19
CA ARG A 36 5.90 -3.16 -11.14
C ARG A 36 6.49 -2.30 -12.22
N TYR A 37 5.68 -1.47 -12.86
CA TYR A 37 6.04 -0.86 -14.14
C TYR A 37 6.32 0.63 -14.03
N ARG A 38 5.68 1.35 -13.09
CA ARG A 38 5.96 2.78 -12.88
C ARG A 38 7.06 3.00 -11.85
N MET A 39 7.11 2.18 -10.80
CA MET A 39 8.12 2.25 -9.74
C MET A 39 9.28 1.27 -9.93
N ALA A 40 9.20 0.40 -10.94
CA ALA A 40 10.23 -0.58 -11.31
C ALA A 40 10.61 -1.58 -10.19
N PHE A 41 9.73 -1.81 -9.20
CA PHE A 41 9.93 -2.88 -8.22
C PHE A 41 9.83 -4.24 -8.88
N GLY A 42 10.58 -5.23 -8.38
CA GLY A 42 10.47 -6.64 -8.76
C GLY A 42 9.10 -7.24 -8.45
N GLU A 43 8.82 -8.43 -9.01
CA GLU A 43 7.55 -9.11 -8.78
C GLU A 43 7.33 -9.43 -7.31
N ALA A 44 8.35 -10.02 -6.66
CA ALA A 44 8.27 -10.38 -5.25
C ALA A 44 8.01 -9.17 -4.35
N GLU A 45 8.75 -8.08 -4.56
CA GLU A 45 8.63 -6.84 -3.79
C GLU A 45 7.23 -6.24 -3.94
N SER A 46 6.72 -6.16 -5.18
CA SER A 46 5.39 -5.61 -5.46
C SER A 46 4.29 -6.42 -4.76
N ARG A 47 4.39 -7.75 -4.76
CA ARG A 47 3.44 -8.63 -4.05
C ARG A 47 3.50 -8.45 -2.54
N VAL A 48 4.70 -8.35 -1.97
CA VAL A 48 4.89 -8.14 -0.52
C VAL A 48 4.35 -6.79 -0.08
N ILE A 49 4.62 -5.73 -0.85
CA ILE A 49 4.09 -4.38 -0.57
C ILE A 49 2.55 -4.41 -0.63
N LEU A 50 1.97 -4.98 -1.67
CA LEU A 50 0.52 -5.07 -1.80
C LEU A 50 -0.12 -5.85 -0.64
N ALA A 51 0.46 -6.99 -0.26
CA ALA A 51 0.01 -7.78 0.88
C ALA A 51 0.12 -7.00 2.20
N ALA A 52 1.20 -6.24 2.39
CA ALA A 52 1.38 -5.40 3.57
C ALA A 52 0.32 -4.29 3.67
N LEU A 53 -0.09 -3.70 2.55
CA LEU A 53 -1.17 -2.72 2.50
C LEU A 53 -2.52 -3.35 2.88
N ILE A 54 -2.83 -4.54 2.36
CA ILE A 54 -4.06 -5.27 2.71
C ILE A 54 -4.07 -5.60 4.21
N LEU A 55 -2.96 -6.08 4.78
CA LEU A 55 -2.85 -6.34 6.22
C LEU A 55 -2.97 -5.06 7.07
N ALA A 56 -2.61 -3.91 6.51
CA ALA A 56 -2.80 -2.60 7.13
C ALA A 56 -4.24 -2.07 7.02
N GLY A 57 -5.13 -2.75 6.31
CA GLY A 57 -6.55 -2.39 6.16
C GLY A 57 -6.88 -1.60 4.90
N ALA A 58 -6.03 -1.64 3.87
CA ALA A 58 -6.34 -1.03 2.57
C ALA A 58 -7.64 -1.63 1.98
N ASN A 59 -8.52 -0.77 1.47
CA ASN A 59 -9.83 -1.12 0.95
C ASN A 59 -9.88 -0.92 -0.58
N PHE A 60 -9.01 -1.62 -1.30
CA PHE A 60 -8.93 -1.51 -2.75
C PHE A 60 -10.28 -1.76 -3.44
N GLN A 61 -10.51 -1.07 -4.56
CA GLN A 61 -11.64 -1.35 -5.43
C GLN A 61 -11.56 -2.79 -5.95
N ASN A 62 -12.70 -3.49 -5.90
CA ASN A 62 -12.89 -4.80 -6.51
C ASN A 62 -12.78 -4.74 -8.04
#